data_AF-A0A508WSH6-F1
#
_entry.id   AF-A0A508WSH6-F1
#
_cell.length_a   1.000
_cell.length_b   1.000
_cell.length_c   1.000
_cell.angle_alpha   90.00
_cell.angle_beta   90.00
_cell.angle_gamma   90.00
#
_symmetry.space_group_name_H-M   'P 1'
#
loop_
_entity.id
_entity.type
_entity.pdbx_description
1 polymer ?
#
loop_
_entity_poly.entity_id
_entity_poly.type
_entity_poly.pdbx_seq_one_letter_code
_entity_poly.pdbx_strand_id
1 'polypeptide(L)' 'MTSKAVQQAQEDMALIARGEEIDLPWRRLRVLLDHGLVEITTPVLLGGPLAGSRTSISWTDEGTRFMGQAS' A
#
# COMPACT_ATOMS: atom_id res chain seq x y z
N MET A 1 -1.88 17.46 -15.62
CA MET A 1 -2.75 16.29 -15.34
C MET A 1 -2.12 15.32 -14.33
N THR A 2 -0.80 15.21 -14.27
CA THR A 2 -0.01 14.35 -13.35
C THR A 2 -0.16 14.67 -11.86
N SER A 3 -0.33 15.93 -11.48
CA SER A 3 -0.39 16.33 -10.05
C SER A 3 -1.57 15.71 -9.28
N LYS A 4 -2.77 15.60 -9.86
CA LYS A 4 -3.92 14.98 -9.18
C LYS A 4 -3.75 13.47 -8.99
N ALA A 5 -3.19 12.78 -9.98
CA ALA A 5 -2.96 11.35 -9.88
C ALA A 5 -1.87 11.01 -8.86
N VAL A 6 -0.80 11.82 -8.82
CA VAL A 6 0.27 11.71 -7.82
C VAL A 6 -0.28 11.97 -6.42
N GLN A 7 -1.02 13.06 -6.24
CA GLN A 7 -1.63 13.38 -4.95
C GLN A 7 -2.59 12.28 -4.49
N GLN A 8 -3.38 11.72 -5.42
CA GLN A 8 -4.28 10.62 -5.08
C GLN A 8 -3.53 9.36 -4.65
N ALA A 9 -2.45 9.01 -5.36
CA ALA A 9 -1.61 7.88 -5.01
C ALA A 9 -0.93 8.08 -3.64
N GLN A 10 -0.49 9.31 -3.32
CA GLN A 10 0.09 9.62 -2.02
C GLN A 10 -0.94 9.50 -0.88
N GLU A 11 -2.18 9.97 -1.08
CA GLU A 11 -3.28 9.77 -0.13
C GLU A 11 -3.58 8.27 0.08
N ASP A 12 -3.55 7.47 -0.99
CA ASP A 12 -3.77 6.03 -0.93
C ASP A 12 -2.66 5.30 -0.16
N MET A 13 -1.41 5.69 -0.41
CA MET A 13 -0.29 5.14 0.36
C MET A 13 -0.37 5.57 1.82
N ALA A 14 -0.82 6.80 2.12
CA ALA A 14 -1.02 7.26 3.48
C ALA A 14 -2.09 6.45 4.24
N LEU A 15 -3.15 5.97 3.58
CA LEU A 15 -4.12 5.05 4.18
C LEU A 15 -3.45 3.73 4.59
N ILE A 16 -2.61 3.17 3.73
CA ILE A 16 -1.85 1.93 4.00
C ILE A 16 -0.89 2.12 5.19
N ALA A 17 -0.20 3.26 5.28
CA ALA A 17 0.68 3.54 6.43
C ALA A 17 -0.07 3.65 7.76
N ARG A 18 -1.36 4.00 7.75
CA ARG A 18 -2.21 4.05 8.95
C ARG A 18 -2.87 2.71 9.29
N GLY A 19 -2.73 1.68 8.45
CA GLY A 19 -3.47 0.43 8.60
C GLY A 19 -4.96 0.55 8.21
N GLU A 20 -5.30 1.56 7.41
CA GLU A 20 -6.66 1.87 6.93
C GLU A 20 -6.87 1.38 5.48
N GLU A 21 -6.03 0.46 5.00
CA GLU A 21 -6.08 -0.06 3.62
C GLU A 21 -7.38 -0.80 3.29
N ILE A 22 -8.15 -1.20 4.30
CA ILE A 22 -9.45 -1.86 4.12
C ILE A 22 -10.48 -0.95 3.42
N ASP A 23 -10.37 0.37 3.64
CA ASP A 23 -11.26 1.35 3.03
C ASP A 23 -10.81 1.73 1.61
N LEU A 24 -9.64 1.26 1.17
CA LEU A 24 -9.10 1.54 -0.14
C LEU A 24 -9.77 0.66 -1.20
N PRO A 25 -10.45 1.23 -2.21
CA PRO A 25 -11.01 0.44 -3.30
C PRO A 25 -9.93 -0.37 -4.02
N TRP A 26 -10.21 -1.65 -4.29
CA TRP A 26 -9.26 -2.56 -4.95
C TRP A 26 -8.67 -1.98 -6.25
N ARG A 27 -9.47 -1.24 -7.03
CA ARG A 27 -9.01 -0.59 -8.26
C ARG A 27 -7.85 0.39 -8.01
N ARG A 28 -7.87 1.12 -6.89
CA ARG A 28 -6.82 2.10 -6.53
C ARG A 28 -5.61 1.39 -5.97
N LEU A 29 -5.82 0.39 -5.12
CA LEU A 29 -4.75 -0.47 -4.63
C LEU A 29 -3.98 -1.16 -5.78
N ARG A 30 -4.70 -1.66 -6.79
CA ARG A 30 -4.11 -2.26 -8.00
C ARG A 30 -3.15 -1.30 -8.69
N VAL A 31 -3.51 -0.02 -8.83
CA VAL A 31 -2.63 0.97 -9.46
C VAL A 31 -1.32 1.10 -8.70
N LEU A 32 -1.36 1.16 -7.37
CA LEU A 32 -0.15 1.21 -6.54
C LEU A 32 0.72 -0.05 -6.70
N LEU A 33 0.09 -1.23 -6.77
CA LEU A 33 0.77 -2.51 -7.00
C LEU A 33 1.41 -2.58 -8.39
N ASP A 34 0.68 -2.16 -9.43
CA ASP A 34 1.16 -2.16 -10.82
C ASP A 34 2.36 -1.21 -11.01
N HIS A 35 2.42 -0.14 -10.21
CA HIS A 35 3.56 0.78 -10.15
C HIS A 35 4.66 0.35 -9.18
N GLY A 36 4.50 -0.77 -8.48
CA GLY A 36 5.50 -1.27 -7.51
C GLY A 36 5.70 -0.36 -6.31
N LEU A 37 4.73 0.51 -5.98
CA LEU A 37 4.80 1.43 -4.84
C LEU A 37 4.46 0.73 -3.52
N VAL A 38 3.62 -0.29 -3.60
CA VAL A 38 3.25 -1.14 -2.47
C VAL A 38 3.35 -2.60 -2.88
N GLU A 39 3.45 -3.48 -1.90
CA GLU A 39 3.52 -4.91 -2.10
C GLU A 39 2.57 -5.65 -1.15
N ILE A 40 2.13 -6.82 -1.59
CA ILE A 40 1.36 -7.75 -0.78
C ILE A 40 2.33 -8.76 -0.15
N THR A 41 2.42 -8.77 1.16
CA THR A 41 3.28 -9.70 1.91
C THR A 41 2.46 -10.86 2.50
N THR A 42 3.00 -12.07 2.34
CA THR A 42 2.52 -13.30 2.99
C THR A 42 3.72 -14.10 3.49
N PRO A 43 3.61 -14.89 4.57
CA PRO A 43 2.62 -14.82 5.65
C PRO A 43 3.10 -13.93 6.81
N VAL A 44 2.20 -13.20 7.46
CA VAL A 44 2.45 -12.83 8.86
C VAL A 44 2.37 -14.12 9.67
N LEU A 45 3.48 -14.53 10.30
CA LEU A 45 3.53 -15.63 11.25
C LEU A 45 2.73 -15.27 12.52
N LEU A 46 1.41 -15.22 12.42
CA LEU A 46 0.54 -15.21 13.59
C LEU A 46 0.45 -16.65 14.11
N GLY A 47 0.63 -16.88 15.41
CA GLY A 47 0.35 -18.20 15.99
C GLY A 47 -1.14 -18.54 15.94
N GLY A 48 -1.49 -19.82 15.91
CA GLY A 48 -2.87 -20.31 16.05
C GLY A 48 -3.62 -20.61 14.74
N PRO A 49 -4.95 -20.77 14.77
CA PRO A 49 -5.76 -21.24 13.63
C PRO A 49 -5.74 -20.35 12.39
N LEU A 50 -5.29 -19.10 12.54
CA LEU A 50 -5.15 -18.11 11.47
C LEU A 50 -3.68 -17.92 11.05
N ALA A 51 -2.78 -18.81 11.47
CA ALA A 51 -1.38 -18.78 11.09
C ALA A 51 -1.21 -18.79 9.57
N GLY A 52 -0.59 -17.74 9.06
CA GLY A 52 -0.39 -17.55 7.63
C GLY A 52 -1.60 -17.06 6.82
N SER A 53 -2.73 -16.78 7.46
CA SER A 53 -3.94 -16.33 6.76
C SER A 53 -4.04 -14.82 6.56
N ARG A 54 -3.16 -14.03 7.17
CA ARG A 54 -3.23 -12.57 7.11
C ARG A 54 -2.23 -12.02 6.10
N THR A 55 -2.73 -11.75 4.91
CA THR A 55 -2.10 -10.94 3.89
C THR A 55 -1.95 -9.51 4.41
N SER A 56 -0.75 -8.94 4.34
CA SER A 56 -0.49 -7.54 4.69
C SER A 56 -0.11 -6.76 3.45
N ILE A 57 -0.32 -5.44 3.50
CA ILE A 57 0.10 -4.51 2.45
C ILE A 57 1.15 -3.59 3.07
N SER A 58 2.29 -3.45 2.41
CA SER A 58 3.39 -2.63 2.88
C SER A 58 3.93 -1.77 1.75
N TRP A 59 4.54 -0.64 2.09
CA TRP A 59 5.24 0.18 1.10
C TRP A 59 6.52 -0.52 0.66
N THR A 60 6.87 -0.36 -0.61
CA THR A 60 8.19 -0.73 -1.10
C THR A 60 9.19 0.40 -0.85
N ASP A 61 10.48 0.13 -1.11
CA ASP A 61 11.50 1.19 -1.17
C ASP A 61 11.15 2.27 -2.19
N GLU A 62 10.53 1.88 -3.32
CA GLU A 62 10.10 2.81 -4.36
C GLU A 62 8.91 3.65 -3.90
N GLY A 63 7.93 3.05 -3.21
CA GLY A 63 6.84 3.79 -2.56
C GLY A 63 7.35 4.79 -1.53
N THR A 64 8.36 4.42 -0.75
CA THR A 64 8.97 5.31 0.23
C THR A 64 9.62 6.53 -0.44
N ARG A 65 10.37 6.33 -1.53
CA ARG A 65 10.95 7.43 -2.32
C ARG A 65 9.87 8.29 -2.97
N PHE A 66 8.83 7.68 -3.51
CA PHE A 66 7.69 8.38 -4.11
C PHE A 66 6.98 9.30 -3.11
N MET A 67 6.87 8.90 -1.84
CA MET A 67 6.34 9.77 -0.77
C MET A 67 7.30 10.89 -0.39
N GLY A 68 8.61 10.64 -0.40
CA GLY A 68 9.63 11.64 -0.12
C GLY A 68 9.72 12.76 -1.15
N GLN A 69 9.26 12.53 -2.39
CA GLN A 69 9.20 13.55 -3.45
C GLN A 69 8.07 14.58 -3.26
N ALA A 70 7.22 14.43 -2.24
CA ALA A 70 6.18 15.39 -1.88
C ALA A 70 6.68 16.58 -1.05
N SER A 71 7.97 16.62 -0.69
CA SER A 71 8.58 17.67 0.15
C SER A 71 9.17 18.82 -0.65
#